data_AF-A0A813G343-F1
#
_entry.id   AF-A0A813G343-F1
#
_cell.length_a   1.000
_cell.length_b   1.000
_cell.length_c   1.000
_cell.angle_alpha   90.00
_cell.angle_beta   90.00
_cell.angle_gamma   90.00
#
_symmetry.space_group_name_H-M   'P 1'
#
loop_
_entity.id
_entity.type
_entity.pdbx_description
1 polymer ?
#
loop_
_entity_poly.entity_id
_entity_poly.type
_entity_poly.pdbx_seq_one_letter_code
_entity_poly.pdbx_strand_id
1 'polypeptide(L)'
;MSRMLSRRVETFARRTATAVRLEELYRLGRGVGAERLHLAQLVHRELAIRNAQLCKELLLLPFGLPETRGVQDVVSWFSSYVDWLAEFPPPATENEDEKFRDLLNKILKDNSDVTRTLGTAVHEVRAALGEERYEEVRSEITLILDRFFIKRIGLRFLIQHHIASFEQSPGVAGIIHSNVAMGPILRAAAAEARAACEREWGVAPRIVVAGDGDERHNPAAYALMGNIDLSHNRSFTYVPIHLHIVCYELLLNSCE
;
A
#
# COMPACT_ATOMS: atom_id res chain seq x y z
N MET A 1 -23.27 -1.42 -21.71
CA MET A 1 -22.44 -2.46 -22.35
C MET A 1 -21.17 -2.62 -21.52
N SER A 2 -21.04 -3.71 -20.75
CA SER A 2 -19.81 -4.02 -20.01
C SER A 2 -18.64 -4.10 -21.01
N ARG A 3 -17.63 -3.25 -20.86
CA ARG A 3 -16.43 -3.32 -21.70
C ARG A 3 -15.70 -4.62 -21.36
N MET A 4 -15.73 -5.57 -22.28
CA MET A 4 -14.89 -6.77 -22.18
C MET A 4 -13.43 -6.34 -22.01
N LEU A 5 -12.74 -6.95 -21.05
CA LEU A 5 -11.31 -6.73 -20.86
C LEU A 5 -10.56 -7.09 -22.14
N SER A 6 -9.45 -6.39 -22.38
CA SER A 6 -8.59 -6.74 -23.51
C SER A 6 -8.05 -8.17 -23.34
N ARG A 7 -7.87 -8.90 -24.45
CA ARG A 7 -7.28 -10.25 -24.46
C ARG A 7 -5.93 -10.30 -23.70
N ARG A 8 -5.19 -9.18 -23.72
CA ARG A 8 -3.94 -9.03 -23.01
C ARG A 8 -4.14 -9.06 -21.49
N VAL A 9 -5.07 -8.28 -20.95
CA VAL A 9 -5.42 -8.32 -19.52
C VAL A 9 -5.84 -9.74 -19.11
N GLU A 10 -6.67 -10.41 -19.91
CA GLU A 10 -7.08 -11.78 -19.59
C GLU A 10 -5.91 -12.78 -19.54
N THR A 11 -4.94 -12.61 -20.44
CA THR A 11 -3.75 -13.47 -20.51
C THR A 11 -2.85 -13.27 -19.29
N PHE A 12 -2.62 -12.01 -18.89
CA PHE A 12 -1.80 -11.70 -17.72
C PHE A 12 -2.49 -12.09 -16.41
N ALA A 13 -3.79 -11.89 -16.29
CA ALA A 13 -4.54 -12.19 -15.07
C ALA A 13 -4.54 -13.70 -14.71
N ARG A 14 -4.37 -14.58 -15.70
CA ARG A 14 -4.25 -16.04 -15.51
C ARG A 14 -2.89 -16.47 -14.96
N ARG A 15 -1.88 -15.61 -14.98
CA ARG A 15 -0.55 -15.91 -14.45
C ARG A 15 -0.56 -15.79 -12.93
N THR A 16 0.24 -16.61 -12.27
CA THR A 16 0.45 -16.55 -10.81
C THR A 16 1.41 -15.41 -10.49
N ALA A 17 1.02 -14.53 -9.56
CA ALA A 17 1.91 -13.51 -9.04
C ALA A 17 2.89 -14.14 -8.04
N THR A 18 4.15 -13.72 -8.08
CA THR A 18 5.20 -14.27 -7.22
C THR A 18 5.16 -13.59 -5.85
N ALA A 19 5.02 -14.36 -4.77
CA ALA A 19 5.22 -13.84 -3.42
C ALA A 19 6.73 -13.70 -3.16
N VAL A 20 7.17 -12.50 -2.77
CA VAL A 20 8.57 -12.21 -2.49
C VAL A 20 8.72 -11.86 -1.01
N ARG A 21 9.73 -12.42 -0.36
CA ARG A 21 10.00 -12.15 1.06
C ARG A 21 10.61 -10.75 1.21
N LEU A 22 10.29 -10.07 2.32
CA LEU A 22 10.83 -8.74 2.61
C LEU A 22 12.38 -8.73 2.62
N GLU A 23 12.98 -9.78 3.15
CA GLU A 23 14.44 -9.99 3.16
C GLU A 23 15.05 -10.02 1.75
N GLU A 24 14.38 -10.70 0.81
CA GLU A 24 14.84 -10.80 -0.57
C GLU A 24 14.74 -9.45 -1.29
N LEU A 25 13.64 -8.71 -1.08
CA LEU A 25 13.50 -7.35 -1.61
C LEU A 25 14.54 -6.41 -1.01
N TYR A 26 14.83 -6.52 0.28
CA TYR A 26 15.89 -5.74 0.92
C TYR A 26 17.27 -6.04 0.30
N ARG A 27 17.59 -7.32 0.07
CA ARG A 27 18.85 -7.73 -0.58
C ARG A 27 18.95 -7.15 -1.99
N LEU A 28 17.92 -7.33 -2.82
CA LEU A 28 17.91 -6.86 -4.20
C LEU A 28 17.93 -5.32 -4.30
N GLY A 29 17.20 -4.62 -3.42
CA GLY A 29 17.12 -3.16 -3.41
C GLY A 29 18.38 -2.45 -2.91
N ARG A 30 19.27 -3.13 -2.19
CA ARG A 30 20.63 -2.63 -1.87
C ARG A 30 21.66 -2.95 -2.95
N GLY A 31 21.30 -3.79 -3.91
CA GLY A 31 22.19 -4.23 -4.95
C GLY A 31 22.58 -3.09 -5.89
N VAL A 32 23.76 -3.19 -6.48
CA VAL A 32 24.24 -2.31 -7.56
C VAL A 32 24.45 -3.12 -8.84
N GLY A 33 24.43 -2.45 -10.00
CA GLY A 33 24.62 -3.09 -11.30
C GLY A 33 23.66 -4.28 -11.52
N ALA A 34 24.21 -5.50 -11.57
CA ALA A 34 23.45 -6.71 -11.89
C ALA A 34 22.33 -7.03 -10.89
N GLU A 35 22.54 -6.79 -9.59
CA GLU A 35 21.51 -7.08 -8.57
C GLU A 35 20.32 -6.13 -8.68
N ARG A 36 20.59 -4.85 -8.95
CA ARG A 36 19.58 -3.83 -9.22
C ARG A 36 18.78 -4.17 -10.49
N LEU A 37 19.47 -4.60 -11.54
CA LEU A 37 18.83 -5.02 -12.78
C LEU A 37 17.91 -6.23 -12.56
N HIS A 38 18.30 -7.14 -11.67
CA HIS A 38 17.45 -8.26 -11.26
C HIS A 38 16.16 -7.76 -10.57
N LEU A 39 16.24 -6.76 -9.69
CA LEU A 39 15.06 -6.13 -9.10
C LEU A 39 14.15 -5.53 -10.18
N ALA A 40 14.73 -4.81 -11.15
CA ALA A 40 13.99 -4.20 -12.26
C ALA A 40 13.23 -5.25 -13.08
N GLN A 41 13.89 -6.36 -13.43
CA GLN A 41 13.29 -7.46 -14.18
C GLN A 41 12.21 -8.21 -13.40
N LEU A 42 12.39 -8.38 -12.08
CA LEU A 42 11.37 -8.94 -11.20
C LEU A 42 10.13 -8.05 -11.20
N VAL A 43 10.30 -6.75 -10.97
CA VAL A 43 9.21 -5.78 -10.92
C VAL A 43 8.49 -5.72 -12.28
N HIS A 44 9.23 -5.59 -13.38
CA HIS A 44 8.70 -5.62 -14.75
C HIS A 44 7.78 -6.83 -14.99
N ARG A 45 8.24 -8.03 -14.64
CA ARG A 45 7.47 -9.28 -14.79
C ARG A 45 6.18 -9.29 -13.95
N GLU A 46 6.27 -8.80 -12.71
CA GLU A 46 5.18 -8.88 -11.73
C GLU A 46 4.09 -7.83 -11.95
N LEU A 47 4.44 -6.61 -12.35
CA LEU A 47 3.47 -5.51 -12.37
C LEU A 47 2.35 -5.74 -13.39
N ALA A 48 2.64 -6.23 -14.60
CA ALA A 48 1.60 -6.50 -15.59
C ALA A 48 0.61 -7.56 -15.11
N ILE A 49 1.10 -8.61 -14.44
CA ILE A 49 0.28 -9.67 -13.83
C ILE A 49 -0.64 -9.07 -12.77
N ARG A 50 -0.06 -8.32 -11.83
CA ARG A 50 -0.80 -7.77 -10.68
C ARG A 50 -1.83 -6.72 -11.08
N ASN A 51 -1.51 -5.82 -12.02
CA ASN A 51 -2.48 -4.86 -12.57
C ASN A 51 -3.64 -5.60 -13.27
N ALA A 52 -3.35 -6.64 -14.05
CA ALA A 52 -4.39 -7.42 -14.72
C ALA A 52 -5.31 -8.17 -13.73
N GLN A 53 -4.74 -8.69 -12.64
CA GLN A 53 -5.53 -9.31 -11.56
C GLN A 53 -6.41 -8.28 -10.84
N LEU A 54 -5.93 -7.04 -10.62
CA LEU A 54 -6.75 -5.96 -10.05
C LEU A 54 -7.95 -5.62 -10.94
N CYS A 55 -7.79 -5.61 -12.27
CA CYS A 55 -8.94 -5.45 -13.19
C CYS A 55 -9.99 -6.55 -12.96
N LYS A 56 -9.56 -7.82 -12.91
CA LYS A 56 -10.48 -8.94 -12.70
C LYS A 56 -11.16 -8.86 -11.33
N GLU A 57 -10.43 -8.43 -10.31
CA GLU A 57 -10.96 -8.27 -8.95
C GLU A 57 -12.15 -7.30 -8.90
N LEU A 58 -12.01 -6.13 -9.53
CA LEU A 58 -13.08 -5.12 -9.58
C LEU A 58 -14.30 -5.59 -10.38
N LEU A 59 -14.10 -6.41 -11.41
CA LEU A 59 -15.20 -6.96 -12.20
C LEU A 59 -15.96 -8.09 -11.49
N LEU A 60 -15.47 -8.55 -10.33
CA LEU A 60 -16.20 -9.49 -9.47
C LEU A 60 -17.13 -8.78 -8.48
N LEU A 61 -17.09 -7.45 -8.40
CA LEU A 61 -17.96 -6.71 -7.49
C LEU A 61 -19.44 -6.97 -7.81
N PRO A 62 -20.30 -7.11 -6.80
CA PRO A 62 -21.70 -7.45 -7.01
C PRO A 62 -22.59 -6.19 -7.21
N PHE A 63 -23.89 -6.40 -7.43
CA PHE A 63 -24.93 -5.36 -7.43
C PHE A 63 -24.71 -4.19 -8.40
N GLY A 64 -24.19 -4.47 -9.59
CA GLY A 64 -24.01 -3.44 -10.62
C GLY A 64 -22.82 -2.51 -10.39
N LEU A 65 -22.02 -2.75 -9.33
CA LEU A 65 -20.79 -2.00 -9.07
C LEU A 65 -19.83 -2.02 -10.27
N PRO A 66 -19.58 -3.15 -10.95
CA PRO A 66 -18.72 -3.16 -12.13
C PRO A 66 -19.20 -2.21 -13.22
N GLU A 67 -20.50 -1.98 -13.36
CA GLU A 67 -21.09 -1.10 -14.38
C GLU A 67 -21.05 0.39 -14.01
N THR A 68 -20.77 0.72 -12.74
CA THR A 68 -20.61 2.11 -12.33
C THR A 68 -19.46 2.77 -13.08
N ARG A 69 -19.60 4.07 -13.36
CA ARG A 69 -18.56 4.83 -14.05
C ARG A 69 -17.24 4.79 -13.29
N GLY A 70 -17.28 4.94 -11.96
CA GLY A 70 -16.07 4.92 -11.14
C GLY A 70 -15.29 3.61 -11.23
N VAL A 71 -15.98 2.46 -11.18
CA VAL A 71 -15.30 1.16 -11.34
C VAL A 71 -14.78 0.97 -12.76
N GLN A 72 -15.55 1.35 -13.79
CA GLN A 72 -15.11 1.27 -15.19
C GLN A 72 -13.88 2.16 -15.47
N ASP A 73 -13.82 3.36 -14.91
CA ASP A 73 -12.68 4.27 -15.04
C ASP A 73 -11.42 3.64 -14.43
N VAL A 74 -11.53 3.10 -13.21
CA VAL A 74 -10.42 2.42 -12.53
C VAL A 74 -9.96 1.19 -13.30
N VAL A 75 -10.87 0.33 -13.77
CA VAL A 75 -10.54 -0.83 -14.61
C VAL A 75 -9.84 -0.38 -15.90
N SER A 76 -10.28 0.72 -16.51
CA SER A 76 -9.65 1.28 -17.71
C SER A 76 -8.22 1.73 -17.43
N TRP A 77 -7.95 2.40 -16.31
CA TRP A 77 -6.60 2.83 -15.92
C TRP A 77 -5.68 1.62 -15.73
N PHE A 78 -6.10 0.64 -14.94
CA PHE A 78 -5.32 -0.60 -14.73
C PHE A 78 -5.09 -1.37 -16.02
N SER A 79 -6.06 -1.40 -16.95
CA SER A 79 -5.88 -2.00 -18.28
C SER A 79 -4.81 -1.27 -19.08
N SER A 80 -4.81 0.07 -19.09
CA SER A 80 -3.78 0.85 -19.77
C SER A 80 -2.39 0.61 -19.18
N TYR A 81 -2.27 0.45 -17.86
CA TYR A 81 -0.98 0.10 -17.25
C TYR A 81 -0.49 -1.27 -17.68
N VAL A 82 -1.39 -2.26 -17.82
CA VAL A 82 -1.02 -3.59 -18.36
C VAL A 82 -0.48 -3.46 -19.78
N ASP A 83 -1.11 -2.63 -20.62
CA ASP A 83 -0.63 -2.40 -21.99
C ASP A 83 0.76 -1.75 -22.00
N TRP A 84 0.95 -0.67 -21.24
CA TRP A 84 2.25 0.01 -21.15
C TRP A 84 3.36 -0.91 -20.63
N LEU A 85 3.08 -1.71 -19.60
CA LEU A 85 4.04 -2.63 -19.00
C LEU A 85 4.39 -3.80 -19.93
N ALA A 86 3.40 -4.30 -20.69
CA ALA A 86 3.62 -5.39 -21.64
C ALA A 86 4.39 -4.95 -22.88
N GLU A 87 4.25 -3.68 -23.29
CA GLU A 87 4.96 -3.08 -24.42
C GLU A 87 6.36 -2.61 -24.03
N PHE A 88 6.59 -2.31 -22.76
CA PHE A 88 7.92 -1.98 -22.25
C PHE A 88 8.82 -3.23 -22.25
N PRO A 89 10.02 -3.20 -22.86
CA PRO A 89 10.93 -4.34 -22.86
C PRO A 89 11.50 -4.61 -21.46
N PRO A 90 11.78 -5.87 -21.07
CA PRO A 90 12.46 -6.15 -19.80
C PRO A 90 13.78 -5.38 -19.72
N PRO A 91 14.03 -4.59 -18.65
CA PRO A 91 15.27 -3.83 -18.53
C PRO A 91 16.49 -4.75 -18.57
N ALA A 92 17.45 -4.45 -19.44
CA ALA A 92 18.72 -5.17 -19.58
C ALA A 92 19.94 -4.29 -19.32
N THR A 93 19.76 -2.97 -19.26
CA THR A 93 20.81 -1.97 -19.00
C THR A 93 20.35 -0.92 -17.99
N GLU A 94 21.29 -0.20 -17.38
CA GLU A 94 20.97 0.88 -16.42
C GLU A 94 20.11 2.00 -17.05
N ASN A 95 20.40 2.36 -18.31
CA ASN A 95 19.61 3.35 -19.05
C ASN A 95 18.17 2.86 -19.35
N GLU A 96 17.96 1.56 -19.54
CA GLU A 96 16.61 1.00 -19.66
C GLU A 96 15.90 0.92 -18.32
N ASP A 97 16.63 0.65 -17.23
CA ASP A 97 16.12 0.69 -15.86
C ASP A 97 15.63 2.10 -15.48
N GLU A 98 16.38 3.15 -15.84
CA GLU A 98 15.96 4.54 -15.65
C GLU A 98 14.66 4.86 -16.39
N LYS A 99 14.52 4.45 -17.65
CA LYS A 99 13.27 4.62 -18.41
C LYS A 99 12.12 3.84 -17.80
N PHE A 100 12.41 2.65 -17.25
CA PHE A 100 11.42 1.84 -16.58
C PHE A 100 10.93 2.53 -15.30
N ARG A 101 11.84 3.08 -14.49
CA ARG A 101 11.50 3.91 -13.32
C ARG A 101 10.60 5.08 -13.70
N ASP A 102 10.86 5.75 -14.81
CA ASP A 102 10.05 6.89 -15.25
C ASP A 102 8.61 6.45 -15.62
N LEU A 103 8.46 5.29 -16.27
CA LEU A 103 7.15 4.66 -16.48
C LEU A 103 6.47 4.34 -15.14
N LEU A 104 7.21 3.80 -14.17
CA LEU A 104 6.66 3.48 -12.85
C LEU A 104 6.22 4.72 -12.06
N ASN A 105 6.98 5.81 -12.15
CA ASN A 105 6.62 7.11 -11.56
C ASN A 105 5.29 7.61 -12.13
N LYS A 106 5.11 7.49 -13.46
CA LYS A 106 3.83 7.83 -14.11
C LYS A 106 2.68 6.97 -13.57
N ILE A 107 2.84 5.65 -13.55
CA ILE A 107 1.82 4.72 -13.03
C ILE A 107 1.47 5.05 -11.56
N LEU A 108 2.47 5.33 -10.73
CA LEU A 108 2.28 5.64 -9.31
C LEU A 108 1.46 6.93 -9.11
N LYS A 109 1.76 7.96 -9.90
CA LYS A 109 1.05 9.25 -9.88
C LYS A 109 -0.39 9.09 -10.35
N ASP A 110 -0.62 8.39 -11.46
CA ASP A 110 -1.96 8.17 -12.02
C ASP A 110 -2.84 7.32 -11.06
N ASN A 111 -2.23 6.51 -10.19
CA ASN A 111 -2.93 5.69 -9.21
C ASN A 111 -3.51 6.46 -8.01
N SER A 112 -3.29 7.77 -7.85
CA SER A 112 -3.68 8.50 -6.62
C SER A 112 -5.18 8.54 -6.37
N ASP A 113 -5.99 8.60 -7.43
CA ASP A 113 -7.44 8.82 -7.31
C ASP A 113 -8.28 7.54 -7.12
N VAL A 114 -7.67 6.36 -7.27
CA VAL A 114 -8.39 5.07 -7.26
C VAL A 114 -9.27 4.89 -6.01
N THR A 115 -8.74 5.18 -4.81
CA THR A 115 -9.50 4.99 -3.56
C THR A 115 -10.73 5.88 -3.51
N ARG A 116 -10.57 7.17 -3.87
CA ARG A 116 -11.66 8.14 -3.90
C ARG A 116 -12.72 7.75 -4.93
N THR A 117 -12.29 7.40 -6.15
CA THR A 117 -13.19 6.99 -7.23
C THR A 117 -14.01 5.75 -6.89
N LEU A 118 -13.39 4.73 -6.27
CA LEU A 118 -14.12 3.55 -5.82
C LEU A 118 -15.07 3.87 -4.66
N GLY A 119 -14.67 4.74 -3.72
CA GLY A 119 -15.54 5.21 -2.64
C GLY A 119 -16.79 5.92 -3.17
N THR A 120 -16.65 6.76 -4.19
CA THR A 120 -17.79 7.39 -4.88
C THR A 120 -18.70 6.36 -5.53
N ALA A 121 -18.15 5.37 -6.24
CA ALA A 121 -18.94 4.30 -6.87
C ALA A 121 -19.73 3.47 -5.85
N VAL A 122 -19.13 3.12 -4.71
CA VAL A 122 -19.82 2.42 -3.61
C VAL A 122 -20.93 3.27 -3.03
N HIS A 123 -20.69 4.58 -2.85
CA HIS A 123 -21.70 5.50 -2.36
C HIS A 123 -22.89 5.63 -3.32
N GLU A 124 -22.65 5.71 -4.63
CA GLU A 124 -23.70 5.72 -5.66
C GLU A 124 -24.58 4.46 -5.60
N VAL A 125 -23.96 3.29 -5.47
CA VAL A 125 -24.71 2.01 -5.36
C VAL A 125 -25.47 1.93 -4.04
N ARG A 126 -24.89 2.35 -2.92
CA ARG A 126 -25.60 2.44 -1.64
C ARG A 126 -26.84 3.33 -1.74
N ALA A 127 -26.71 4.51 -2.36
CA ALA A 127 -27.83 5.42 -2.57
C ALA A 127 -28.93 4.82 -3.47
N ALA A 128 -28.55 4.06 -4.50
CA ALA A 128 -29.49 3.41 -5.41
C ALA A 128 -30.22 2.20 -4.80
N LEU A 129 -29.54 1.41 -3.95
CA LEU A 129 -30.11 0.23 -3.29
C LEU A 129 -30.99 0.59 -2.08
N GLY A 130 -30.69 1.70 -1.41
CA GLY A 130 -31.24 2.03 -0.10
C GLY A 130 -30.51 1.29 1.02
N GLU A 131 -30.62 1.82 2.25
CA GLU A 131 -29.79 1.39 3.38
C GLU A 131 -30.00 -0.09 3.77
N GLU A 132 -31.25 -0.55 3.85
CA GLU A 132 -31.57 -1.92 4.26
C GLU A 132 -30.97 -2.95 3.30
N ARG A 133 -31.16 -2.76 1.98
CA ARG A 133 -30.60 -3.68 0.97
C ARG A 133 -29.10 -3.58 0.85
N TYR A 134 -28.53 -2.40 1.09
CA TYR A 134 -27.08 -2.24 1.08
C TYR A 134 -26.44 -3.03 2.21
N GLU A 135 -27.03 -3.03 3.41
CA GLU A 135 -26.46 -3.76 4.55
C GLU A 135 -26.44 -5.28 4.32
N GLU A 136 -27.43 -5.82 3.60
CA GLU A 136 -27.46 -7.25 3.19
C GLU A 136 -26.24 -7.64 2.34
N VAL A 137 -25.71 -6.70 1.56
CA VAL A 137 -24.66 -6.95 0.56
C VAL A 137 -23.30 -6.38 0.92
N ARG A 138 -23.27 -5.50 1.92
CA ARG A 138 -22.09 -4.77 2.37
C ARG A 138 -20.92 -5.70 2.65
N SER A 139 -21.15 -6.83 3.32
CA SER A 139 -20.10 -7.78 3.67
C SER A 139 -19.40 -8.38 2.44
N GLU A 140 -20.15 -8.67 1.37
CA GLU A 140 -19.59 -9.19 0.12
C GLU A 140 -18.76 -8.12 -0.61
N ILE A 141 -19.30 -6.89 -0.69
CA ILE A 141 -18.60 -5.74 -1.26
C ILE A 141 -17.29 -5.49 -0.52
N THR A 142 -17.34 -5.42 0.81
CA THR A 142 -16.16 -5.20 1.67
C THR A 142 -15.10 -6.29 1.45
N LEU A 143 -15.49 -7.56 1.41
CA LEU A 143 -14.53 -8.67 1.21
C LEU A 143 -13.76 -8.56 -0.12
N ILE A 144 -14.44 -8.16 -1.20
CA ILE A 144 -13.82 -7.98 -2.51
C ILE A 144 -12.93 -6.74 -2.53
N LEU A 145 -13.40 -5.63 -1.94
CA LEU A 145 -12.61 -4.40 -1.85
C LEU A 145 -11.37 -4.57 -0.97
N ASP A 146 -11.45 -5.31 0.14
CA ASP A 146 -10.29 -5.64 0.98
C ASP A 146 -9.26 -6.43 0.17
N ARG A 147 -9.69 -7.44 -0.58
CA ARG A 147 -8.81 -8.22 -1.46
C ARG A 147 -8.17 -7.33 -2.52
N PHE A 148 -8.93 -6.41 -3.12
CA PHE A 148 -8.43 -5.43 -4.07
C PHE A 148 -7.38 -4.50 -3.44
N PHE A 149 -7.67 -3.90 -2.29
CA PHE A 149 -6.78 -2.93 -1.65
C PHE A 149 -5.51 -3.59 -1.10
N ILE A 150 -5.58 -4.81 -0.56
CA ILE A 150 -4.38 -5.57 -0.15
C ILE A 150 -3.48 -5.84 -1.37
N LYS A 151 -4.06 -6.28 -2.50
CA LYS A 151 -3.30 -6.48 -3.75
C LYS A 151 -2.70 -5.16 -4.26
N ARG A 152 -3.44 -4.05 -4.19
CA ARG A 152 -2.97 -2.72 -4.61
C ARG A 152 -1.88 -2.17 -3.69
N ILE A 153 -1.93 -2.42 -2.39
CA ILE A 153 -0.85 -2.09 -1.45
C ILE A 153 0.42 -2.85 -1.86
N GLY A 154 0.32 -4.15 -2.14
CA GLY A 154 1.45 -4.94 -2.62
C GLY A 154 2.00 -4.48 -3.98
N LEU A 155 1.14 -4.00 -4.89
CA LEU A 155 1.56 -3.40 -6.16
C LEU A 155 2.32 -2.08 -5.94
N ARG A 156 1.75 -1.17 -5.14
CA ARG A 156 2.36 0.13 -4.82
C ARG A 156 3.69 -0.04 -4.09
N PHE A 157 3.77 -1.02 -3.18
CA PHE A 157 5.01 -1.40 -2.51
C PHE A 157 6.12 -1.67 -3.53
N LEU A 158 5.88 -2.55 -4.52
CA LEU A 158 6.91 -2.93 -5.50
C LEU A 158 7.35 -1.73 -6.34
N ILE A 159 6.38 -0.91 -6.77
CA ILE A 159 6.65 0.31 -7.55
C ILE A 159 7.51 1.29 -6.75
N GLN A 160 7.07 1.63 -5.54
CA GLN A 160 7.76 2.59 -4.67
C GLN A 160 9.14 2.08 -4.25
N HIS A 161 9.25 0.80 -3.90
CA HIS A 161 10.52 0.18 -3.54
C HIS A 161 11.53 0.25 -4.69
N HIS A 162 11.10 -0.08 -5.91
CA HIS A 162 11.96 0.03 -7.08
C HIS A 162 12.38 1.47 -7.37
N ILE A 163 11.44 2.43 -7.37
CA ILE A 163 11.75 3.85 -7.61
C ILE A 163 12.76 4.37 -6.58
N ALA A 164 12.52 4.09 -5.29
CA ALA A 164 13.39 4.54 -4.21
C ALA A 164 14.75 3.82 -4.22
N SER A 165 14.87 2.63 -4.82
CA SER A 165 16.15 1.90 -4.87
C SER A 165 17.22 2.59 -5.73
N PHE A 166 16.83 3.61 -6.51
CA PHE A 166 17.78 4.48 -7.21
C PHE A 166 18.63 5.31 -6.25
N GLU A 167 18.13 5.59 -5.04
CA GLU A 167 18.80 6.35 -4.01
C GLU A 167 19.38 5.40 -2.97
N GLN A 168 20.69 5.18 -3.02
CA GLN A 168 21.37 4.28 -2.10
C GLN A 168 21.72 5.01 -0.81
N SER A 169 21.40 4.40 0.33
CA SER A 169 21.73 4.91 1.65
C SER A 169 22.04 3.76 2.62
N PRO A 170 23.02 3.91 3.54
CA PRO A 170 23.32 2.87 4.52
C PRO A 170 22.08 2.44 5.31
N GLY A 171 21.81 1.13 5.31
CA GLY A 171 20.67 0.56 6.03
C GLY A 171 19.31 0.72 5.36
N VAL A 172 19.25 1.31 4.16
CA VAL A 172 18.02 1.54 3.37
C VAL A 172 18.11 0.82 2.02
N ALA A 173 17.03 0.16 1.63
CA ALA A 173 16.85 -0.52 0.34
C ALA A 173 15.50 -0.10 -0.24
N GLY A 174 15.49 0.87 -1.15
CA GLY A 174 14.26 1.53 -1.56
C GLY A 174 13.49 2.05 -0.34
N ILE A 175 12.24 1.61 -0.17
CA ILE A 175 11.41 1.99 1.00
C ILE A 175 11.63 1.13 2.25
N ILE A 176 12.48 0.09 2.18
CA ILE A 176 12.72 -0.85 3.29
C ILE A 176 13.94 -0.38 4.09
N HIS A 177 13.77 -0.25 5.39
CA HIS A 177 14.82 0.13 6.32
C HIS A 177 15.16 -1.08 7.20
N SER A 178 16.45 -1.36 7.39
CA SER A 178 16.92 -2.52 8.18
C SER A 178 16.85 -2.33 9.70
N ASN A 179 16.76 -1.09 10.16
CA ASN A 179 16.82 -0.75 11.57
C ASN A 179 15.73 0.27 11.94
N VAL A 180 14.47 -0.14 11.81
CA VAL A 180 13.32 0.73 12.12
C VAL A 180 13.07 0.72 13.63
N ALA A 181 13.32 1.85 14.29
CA ALA A 181 12.95 2.04 15.70
C ALA A 181 11.49 2.48 15.81
N MET A 182 10.67 1.73 16.57
CA MET A 182 9.23 2.01 16.70
C MET A 182 8.92 3.26 17.51
N GLY A 183 9.72 3.58 18.54
CA GLY A 183 9.47 4.70 19.45
C GLY A 183 9.26 6.04 18.74
N PRO A 184 10.22 6.49 17.90
CA PRO A 184 10.06 7.72 17.12
C PRO A 184 8.82 7.73 16.22
N ILE A 185 8.50 6.59 15.57
CA ILE A 185 7.34 6.47 14.68
C ILE A 185 6.04 6.61 15.48
N LEU A 186 5.91 5.89 16.60
CA LEU A 186 4.74 5.96 17.47
C LEU A 186 4.53 7.37 18.04
N ARG A 187 5.61 8.04 18.47
CA ARG A 187 5.53 9.43 18.94
C ARG A 187 5.08 10.38 17.85
N ALA A 188 5.62 10.25 16.64
CA ALA A 188 5.24 11.09 15.51
C ALA A 188 3.75 10.88 15.16
N ALA A 189 3.33 9.62 15.02
CA ALA A 189 1.93 9.26 14.76
C ALA A 189 0.99 9.75 15.87
N ALA A 190 1.39 9.63 17.13
CA ALA A 190 0.61 10.13 18.28
C ALA A 190 0.47 11.66 18.30
N ALA A 191 1.55 12.38 18.00
CA ALA A 191 1.52 13.84 17.91
C ALA A 191 0.60 14.29 16.76
N GLU A 192 0.69 13.63 15.60
CA GLU A 192 -0.15 13.93 14.44
C GLU A 192 -1.63 13.62 14.71
N ALA A 193 -1.93 12.46 15.30
CA ALA A 193 -3.29 12.08 15.70
C ALA A 193 -3.87 13.07 16.71
N ARG A 194 -3.14 13.42 17.78
CA ARG A 194 -3.57 14.46 18.73
C ARG A 194 -3.88 15.78 18.05
N ALA A 195 -2.99 16.23 17.16
CA ALA A 195 -3.19 17.48 16.44
C ALA A 195 -4.44 17.43 15.54
N ALA A 196 -4.76 16.28 14.94
CA ALA A 196 -6.00 16.09 14.21
C ALA A 196 -7.24 16.12 15.13
N CYS A 197 -7.19 15.41 16.26
CA CYS A 197 -8.28 15.40 17.24
C CYS A 197 -8.53 16.79 17.84
N GLU A 198 -7.47 17.55 18.14
CA GLU A 198 -7.58 18.94 18.62
C GLU A 198 -8.21 19.87 17.57
N ARG A 199 -7.90 19.68 16.28
CA ARG A 199 -8.50 20.49 15.21
C ARG A 199 -9.99 20.19 15.03
N GLU A 200 -10.40 18.94 15.15
CA GLU A 200 -11.78 18.53 14.91
C GLU A 200 -12.67 18.75 16.16
N TRP A 201 -12.17 18.39 17.34
CA TRP A 201 -12.95 18.31 18.57
C TRP A 201 -12.55 19.34 19.63
N GLY A 202 -11.52 20.14 19.38
CA GLY A 202 -11.01 21.15 20.33
C GLY A 202 -10.22 20.58 21.51
N VAL A 203 -10.15 19.25 21.66
CA VAL A 203 -9.42 18.55 22.72
C VAL A 203 -8.90 17.22 22.19
N ALA A 204 -7.78 16.75 22.73
CA ALA A 204 -7.27 15.40 22.47
C ALA A 204 -6.79 14.69 23.73
N PRO A 205 -7.01 13.37 23.84
CA PRO A 205 -6.55 12.56 24.96
C PRO A 205 -5.03 12.56 25.07
N ARG A 206 -4.51 12.42 26.29
CA ARG A 206 -3.06 12.27 26.52
C ARG A 206 -2.62 10.89 26.02
N ILE A 207 -1.76 10.86 25.01
CA ILE A 207 -1.14 9.62 24.51
C ILE A 207 0.22 9.45 25.18
N VAL A 208 0.45 8.27 25.78
CA VAL A 208 1.71 7.90 26.42
C VAL A 208 2.32 6.74 25.65
N VAL A 209 3.50 6.95 25.07
CA VAL A 209 4.29 5.89 24.43
C VAL A 209 5.20 5.28 25.49
N ALA A 210 5.15 3.96 25.62
CA ALA A 210 5.92 3.19 26.58
C ALA A 210 6.60 2.01 25.88
N GLY A 211 7.76 1.57 26.37
CA GLY A 211 8.41 0.34 25.88
C GLY A 211 9.34 0.52 24.69
N ASP A 212 9.77 1.74 24.42
CA ASP A 212 10.60 2.08 23.27
C ASP A 212 12.05 2.43 23.63
N GLY A 213 12.44 2.19 24.88
CA GLY A 213 13.78 2.48 25.41
C GLY A 213 14.03 3.95 25.77
N ASP A 214 13.02 4.83 25.71
CA ASP A 214 13.16 6.21 26.21
C ASP A 214 12.73 6.31 27.69
N GLU A 215 13.70 6.18 28.60
CA GLU A 215 13.50 6.22 30.05
C GLU A 215 13.00 7.58 30.58
N ARG A 216 13.08 8.64 29.75
CA ARG A 216 12.68 10.01 30.11
C ARG A 216 11.17 10.17 30.36
N HIS A 217 10.35 9.22 29.92
CA HIS A 217 8.89 9.37 29.85
C HIS A 217 8.08 8.38 30.72
N ASN A 218 8.54 8.03 31.94
CA ASN A 218 7.73 7.66 33.13
C ASN A 218 7.95 6.24 33.73
N PRO A 219 8.74 6.11 34.82
CA PRO A 219 8.91 4.86 35.57
C PRO A 219 7.60 4.26 36.15
N ALA A 220 6.59 5.10 36.47
CA ALA A 220 5.39 4.66 37.16
C ALA A 220 4.34 3.98 36.25
N ALA A 221 4.34 4.29 34.95
CA ALA A 221 3.46 3.63 33.98
C ALA A 221 3.85 2.16 33.74
N TYR A 222 5.16 1.87 33.85
CA TYR A 222 5.71 0.53 33.68
C TYR A 222 5.34 -0.44 34.81
N ALA A 223 5.06 0.08 36.01
CA ALA A 223 4.70 -0.73 37.17
C ALA A 223 3.36 -1.49 37.02
N LEU A 224 2.47 -1.05 36.12
CA LEU A 224 1.17 -1.67 35.85
C LEU A 224 1.23 -2.83 34.82
N MET A 225 2.34 -2.99 34.09
CA MET A 225 2.45 -3.96 32.98
C MET A 225 3.25 -5.23 33.29
N GLY A 226 3.65 -5.47 34.54
CA GLY A 226 4.29 -6.72 34.97
C GLY A 226 5.69 -6.97 34.36
N ASN A 227 6.10 -8.24 34.27
CA ASN A 227 7.44 -8.74 33.87
C ASN A 227 7.82 -8.52 32.39
N ILE A 228 7.24 -7.54 31.70
CA ILE A 228 7.58 -7.27 30.29
C ILE A 228 8.79 -6.33 30.28
N ASP A 229 9.86 -6.76 29.62
CA ASP A 229 11.00 -5.90 29.36
C ASP A 229 10.64 -4.82 28.33
N LEU A 230 10.47 -3.62 28.87
CA LEU A 230 10.11 -2.38 28.18
C LEU A 230 11.30 -1.41 28.09
N SER A 231 12.49 -1.83 28.56
CA SER A 231 13.71 -1.03 28.55
C SER A 231 14.46 -1.06 27.22
N HIS A 232 14.21 -2.06 26.37
CA HIS A 232 14.95 -2.23 25.13
C HIS A 232 14.28 -1.52 23.95
N ASN A 233 15.05 -0.66 23.27
CA ASN A 233 14.64 -0.14 21.97
C ASN A 233 14.59 -1.29 20.96
N ARG A 234 13.38 -1.69 20.57
CA ARG A 234 13.17 -2.75 19.59
C ARG A 234 13.24 -2.17 18.19
N SER A 235 14.21 -2.65 17.42
CA SER A 235 14.30 -2.35 16.00
C SER A 235 14.15 -3.60 15.15
N PHE A 236 13.63 -3.43 13.95
CA PHE A 236 13.45 -4.52 12.99
C PHE A 236 13.45 -3.98 11.55
N THR A 237 13.62 -4.87 10.58
CA THR A 237 13.55 -4.54 9.15
C THR A 237 12.10 -4.34 8.73
N TYR A 238 11.74 -3.14 8.28
CA TYR A 238 10.38 -2.83 7.82
C TYR A 238 10.32 -1.57 6.94
N VAL A 239 9.12 -1.19 6.51
CA VAL A 239 8.83 0.08 5.82
C VAL A 239 8.31 1.11 6.82
N PRO A 240 9.09 2.14 7.22
CA PRO A 240 8.71 3.07 8.28
C PRO A 240 7.36 3.77 8.04
N ILE A 241 7.11 4.22 6.82
CA ILE A 241 5.88 4.94 6.47
C ILE A 241 4.62 4.06 6.61
N HIS A 242 4.74 2.74 6.37
CA HIS A 242 3.61 1.83 6.56
C HIS A 242 3.27 1.66 8.05
N LEU A 243 4.28 1.60 8.92
CA LEU A 243 4.06 1.58 10.37
C LEU A 243 3.44 2.87 10.85
N HIS A 244 3.94 4.01 10.37
CA HIS A 244 3.40 5.32 10.72
C HIS A 244 1.91 5.41 10.40
N ILE A 245 1.50 5.05 9.18
CA ILE A 245 0.09 5.07 8.76
C ILE A 245 -0.76 4.19 9.69
N VAL A 246 -0.34 2.93 9.93
CA VAL A 246 -1.10 2.03 10.80
C VAL A 246 -1.23 2.59 12.22
N CYS A 247 -0.14 3.10 12.79
CA CYS A 247 -0.17 3.69 14.12
C CYS A 247 -1.04 4.95 14.18
N TYR A 248 -0.94 5.83 13.18
CA TYR A 248 -1.72 7.06 13.09
C TYR A 248 -3.22 6.76 13.01
N GLU A 249 -3.65 5.87 12.10
CA GLU A 249 -5.07 5.54 11.91
C GLU A 249 -5.67 4.86 13.16
N LEU A 250 -4.92 3.97 13.82
CA LEU A 250 -5.38 3.35 15.08
C LEU A 250 -5.55 4.38 16.21
N LEU A 251 -4.62 5.33 16.32
CA LEU A 251 -4.68 6.37 17.35
C LEU A 251 -5.79 7.38 17.05
N LEU A 252 -5.97 7.77 15.79
CA LEU A 252 -7.04 8.67 15.38
C LEU A 252 -8.42 8.07 15.67
N ASN A 253 -8.64 6.80 15.33
CA ASN A 253 -9.90 6.09 15.63
C ASN A 253 -10.15 5.92 17.14
N SER A 254 -9.10 6.00 17.98
CA SER A 254 -9.26 5.96 19.44
C SER A 254 -9.60 7.32 20.06
N CYS A 255 -9.55 8.40 19.28
CA CYS A 255 -10.03 9.71 19.71
C CYS A 255 -11.55 9.89 19.53
N GLU A 256 -12.16 9.13 18.63
CA GLU A 256 -13.61 9.12 18.36
C GLU A 256 -14.38 8.35 19.45
#